data_AF-A0A0G4MES3-F1
#
_entry.id   AF-A0A0G4MES3-F1
#
_cell.length_a   1.000
_cell.length_b   1.000
_cell.length_c   1.000
_cell.angle_alpha   90.00
_cell.angle_beta   90.00
_cell.angle_gamma   90.00
#
_symmetry.space_group_name_H-M   'P 1'
#
loop_
_entity.id
_entity.type
_entity.pdbx_description
1 polymer ?
#
loop_
_entity_poly.entity_id
_entity_poly.type
_entity_poly.pdbx_seq_one_letter_code
_entity_poly.pdbx_strand_id
1 'polypeptide(L)'
;MSAQTPPLMLTKRLTAFLAANLSPTLHAALLTTPSGKLLAHASTPAVPLAPAPAVGSGSVTTTNSNTSTTATAASPPTTTTTQSASPVALLRTQATVAASLYALHAAAAPALAPALPESATPPSLSSSSAAEPDAAARPAKPLAITVQLSHGVLLIRRLKCGLLFVCIGPLPEDAAGAATGTACSAPLAREIDAESIVLLENHENVLPISKKAHVAVIGPMGHGYVNYGDYVIHEAMTRGVTPFEGLRDASEGTVTFTQGGDRWSNSDEKFPEAIAAAEAADVAVVVVGTWSRDQDELWAGLNATTGEHIDVSDLKLVGMMPRLVKAIIKTGTPTVVVYSSGKPITEPWISEEAAALVQMFYQGEEGGHALADILYGDVNPSGKLSVAFPYDIGTAPAYYDHLNSARSWPNPGRIYPNGTLVFGSNYVFNSPLPMYEFGYGLSYSEFVYSGLEVSTKTPSADETITVSVNVENKGKHDGKEVVQVYIKDLVASVDVPNIKLKGFKKVNIKAGETQKVEIELDVGEWGLWNPKMEYVVEPGEFRILVGSSSADFRANTTVTVA
;
A
#
# COMPACT_ATOMS: atom_id res chain seq x y z
N MET A 1 41.23 -20.29 9.22
CA MET A 1 41.25 -19.81 10.61
C MET A 1 40.22 -18.69 10.73
N SER A 2 39.13 -18.98 11.45
CA SER A 2 38.18 -18.08 12.13
C SER A 2 37.84 -16.72 11.49
N ALA A 3 36.64 -16.64 10.88
CA ALA A 3 35.95 -15.38 10.58
C ALA A 3 35.31 -14.81 11.87
N GLN A 4 35.53 -13.52 12.13
CA GLN A 4 34.85 -12.78 13.21
C GLN A 4 33.59 -12.10 12.66
N THR A 5 32.46 -12.42 13.27
CA THR A 5 31.14 -11.79 13.06
C THR A 5 31.10 -10.39 13.67
N PRO A 6 30.58 -9.34 13.00
CA PRO A 6 30.40 -8.02 13.61
C PRO A 6 29.13 -7.96 14.49
N PRO A 7 29.13 -7.20 15.60
CA PRO A 7 28.03 -7.18 16.57
C PRO A 7 26.89 -6.22 16.19
N LEU A 8 25.65 -6.62 16.53
CA LEU A 8 24.43 -5.81 16.48
C LEU A 8 24.63 -4.41 17.10
N MET A 9 24.46 -3.34 16.30
CA MET A 9 24.60 -1.95 16.75
C MET A 9 23.33 -1.35 17.40
N LEU A 10 22.17 -2.01 17.32
CA LEU A 10 20.91 -1.44 17.80
C LEU A 10 20.77 -1.41 19.34
N THR A 11 21.47 -2.30 20.04
CA THR A 11 21.40 -2.42 21.52
C THR A 11 22.24 -1.37 22.25
N LYS A 12 23.27 -0.80 21.63
CA LYS A 12 24.18 0.14 22.34
C LYS A 12 23.57 1.52 22.57
N ARG A 13 22.76 2.05 21.64
CA ARG A 13 22.15 3.39 21.82
C ARG A 13 21.02 3.40 22.85
N LEU A 14 20.21 2.35 22.91
CA LEU A 14 19.16 2.22 23.94
C LEU A 14 19.76 2.01 25.33
N THR A 15 20.83 1.20 25.42
CA THR A 15 21.53 0.96 26.70
C THR A 15 22.28 2.21 27.18
N ALA A 16 22.90 2.98 26.27
CA ALA A 16 23.57 4.23 26.62
C ALA A 16 22.58 5.35 27.03
N PHE A 17 21.39 5.40 26.39
CA PHE A 17 20.34 6.35 26.76
C PHE A 17 19.70 6.03 28.11
N LEU A 18 19.49 4.74 28.41
CA LEU A 18 18.97 4.28 29.71
C LEU A 18 20.01 4.40 30.84
N ALA A 19 21.30 4.20 30.53
CA ALA A 19 22.38 4.33 31.52
C ALA A 19 22.68 5.79 31.90
N ALA A 20 22.37 6.76 31.03
CA ALA A 20 22.66 8.18 31.27
C ALA A 20 21.57 8.91 32.10
N ASN A 21 20.34 8.38 32.18
CA ASN A 21 19.17 9.17 32.64
C ASN A 21 18.33 8.55 33.77
N LEU A 22 18.78 7.46 34.42
CA LEU A 22 18.07 6.89 35.56
C LEU A 22 18.57 7.47 36.89
N SER A 23 17.97 8.57 37.33
CA SER A 23 17.88 8.92 38.75
C SER A 23 16.73 8.12 39.39
N PRO A 24 16.86 7.55 40.60
CA PRO A 24 15.92 6.55 41.13
C PRO A 24 14.63 7.13 41.73
N THR A 25 14.22 8.36 41.41
CA THR A 25 12.96 8.93 41.92
C THR A 25 12.22 9.71 40.84
N LEU A 26 11.12 9.16 40.32
CA LEU A 26 10.10 9.95 39.64
C LEU A 26 8.72 9.58 40.16
N HIS A 27 8.11 10.54 40.86
CA HIS A 27 6.68 10.56 41.15
C HIS A 27 5.93 10.93 39.86
N ALA A 28 4.80 10.26 39.62
CA ALA A 28 3.92 10.54 38.50
C ALA A 28 3.30 11.95 38.63
N ALA A 29 3.53 12.81 37.63
CA ALA A 29 2.83 14.08 37.49
C ALA A 29 1.73 13.94 36.43
N LEU A 30 0.47 14.02 36.86
CA LEU A 30 -0.67 14.27 35.98
C LEU A 30 -0.69 15.77 35.65
N LEU A 31 -0.73 16.13 34.37
CA LEU A 31 -1.04 17.49 33.91
C LEU A 31 -2.46 17.49 33.31
N THR A 32 -3.39 18.16 34.00
CA THR A 32 -4.66 18.63 33.43
C THR A 32 -4.58 20.14 33.25
N THR A 33 -5.23 20.69 32.21
CA THR A 33 -5.39 22.14 32.04
C THR A 33 -6.83 22.58 32.36
N PRO A 34 -7.05 23.83 32.84
CA PRO A 34 -8.32 24.23 33.45
C PRO A 34 -9.34 24.92 32.51
N SER A 35 -9.05 25.11 31.22
CA SER A 35 -9.88 25.94 30.35
C SER A 35 -10.35 25.19 29.12
N GLY A 36 -11.46 24.46 29.27
CA GLY A 36 -12.21 23.92 28.15
C GLY A 36 -12.68 25.04 27.21
N LYS A 37 -12.22 25.01 25.96
CA LYS A 37 -12.96 25.43 24.75
C LYS A 37 -12.22 25.01 23.48
N LEU A 38 -13.02 24.63 22.49
CA LEU A 38 -12.70 23.95 21.22
C LEU A 38 -12.71 24.96 20.06
N LEU A 39 -11.81 24.84 19.07
CA LEU A 39 -11.99 25.45 17.74
C LEU A 39 -11.40 24.57 16.61
N ALA A 40 -12.29 24.22 15.67
CA ALA A 40 -12.10 23.75 14.28
C ALA A 40 -11.57 22.32 13.99
N HIS A 41 -12.39 21.55 13.27
CA HIS A 41 -12.13 20.21 12.71
C HIS A 41 -12.29 20.27 11.19
N ALA A 42 -11.30 19.81 10.44
CA ALA A 42 -11.41 19.55 9.01
C ALA A 42 -11.82 18.09 8.78
N SER A 43 -12.81 17.89 7.92
CA SER A 43 -13.36 16.60 7.52
C SER A 43 -12.58 16.01 6.34
N THR A 44 -11.65 15.13 6.67
CA THR A 44 -11.47 13.84 5.99
C THR A 44 -11.31 12.83 7.11
N PRO A 45 -12.36 12.10 7.52
CA PRO A 45 -12.20 11.10 8.54
C PRO A 45 -11.40 9.95 7.96
N ALA A 46 -10.47 9.46 8.78
CA ALA A 46 -10.05 8.09 8.71
C ALA A 46 -11.26 7.20 8.38
N VAL A 47 -11.13 6.38 7.32
CA VAL A 47 -11.80 5.09 7.34
C VAL A 47 -11.35 4.50 8.68
N PRO A 48 -12.25 4.25 9.67
CA PRO A 48 -11.85 3.42 10.80
C PRO A 48 -11.22 2.18 10.17
N LEU A 49 -10.11 1.67 10.69
CA LEU A 49 -9.71 0.30 10.32
C LEU A 49 -10.97 -0.56 10.46
N ALA A 50 -11.64 -0.85 9.34
CA ALA A 50 -12.67 -1.85 9.29
C ALA A 50 -11.94 -3.09 9.81
N PRO A 51 -12.49 -3.79 10.82
CA PRO A 51 -11.79 -4.92 11.40
C PRO A 51 -11.36 -5.82 10.25
N ALA A 52 -10.05 -6.07 10.14
CA ALA A 52 -9.52 -7.06 9.21
C ALA A 52 -10.46 -8.27 9.31
N PRO A 53 -11.05 -8.73 8.19
CA PRO A 53 -12.22 -9.59 8.21
C PRO A 53 -11.95 -10.79 9.11
N ALA A 54 -12.65 -10.88 10.24
CA ALA A 54 -12.67 -12.01 11.18
C ALA A 54 -11.33 -12.75 11.44
N VAL A 55 -10.18 -12.11 11.28
CA VAL A 55 -8.86 -12.65 11.64
C VAL A 55 -8.32 -11.70 12.70
N GLY A 56 -8.40 -12.12 13.96
CA GLY A 56 -7.96 -11.33 15.10
C GLY A 56 -6.52 -10.85 14.95
N SER A 57 -6.32 -9.62 14.50
CA SER A 57 -5.01 -8.98 14.41
C SER A 57 -4.44 -8.83 15.82
N GLY A 58 -3.26 -9.38 16.06
CA GLY A 58 -2.59 -9.38 17.38
C GLY A 58 -2.10 -8.01 17.87
N SER A 59 -2.13 -6.97 17.03
CA SER A 59 -1.74 -5.59 17.36
C SER A 59 -2.20 -4.59 16.28
N VAL A 60 -2.46 -3.33 16.65
CA VAL A 60 -2.72 -2.21 15.74
C VAL A 60 -1.61 -1.17 15.94
N THR A 61 -1.02 -0.66 14.86
CA THR A 61 0.03 0.38 14.90
C THR A 61 -0.61 1.76 14.75
N THR A 62 -0.27 2.72 15.61
CA THR A 62 -0.71 4.13 15.53
C THR A 62 0.17 4.91 14.55
N THR A 63 -0.41 5.89 13.83
CA THR A 63 0.31 6.70 12.83
C THR A 63 1.03 7.91 13.44
N ASN A 64 2.06 8.40 12.75
CA ASN A 64 2.83 9.60 13.13
C ASN A 64 2.12 10.92 12.76
N SER A 65 0.97 10.88 12.09
CA SER A 65 0.24 12.07 11.64
C SER A 65 -0.56 12.71 12.78
N ASN A 66 -0.57 14.04 12.83
CA ASN A 66 -1.54 14.79 13.63
C ASN A 66 -2.88 14.84 12.87
N THR A 67 -3.98 14.48 13.53
CA THR A 67 -5.33 14.76 13.04
C THR A 67 -5.88 15.95 13.81
N SER A 68 -6.15 17.05 13.10
CA SER A 68 -6.74 18.30 13.63
C SER A 68 -6.16 18.76 14.98
N THR A 69 -4.91 19.23 14.98
CA THR A 69 -4.19 19.83 16.13
C THR A 69 -3.82 18.92 17.31
N THR A 70 -4.17 17.64 17.26
CA THR A 70 -3.71 16.63 18.23
C THR A 70 -2.95 15.50 17.54
N ALA A 71 -1.82 15.10 18.12
CA ALA A 71 -1.15 13.87 17.69
C ALA A 71 -2.07 12.69 17.92
N THR A 72 -2.21 11.82 16.92
CA THR A 72 -3.10 10.64 16.99
C THR A 72 -2.76 9.73 18.18
N ALA A 73 -1.50 9.75 18.64
CA ALA A 73 -1.03 9.04 19.84
C ALA A 73 -1.33 9.75 21.18
N ALA A 74 -1.73 11.02 21.16
CA ALA A 74 -2.04 11.84 22.33
C ALA A 74 -3.56 12.04 22.54
N SER A 75 -4.40 11.57 21.61
CA SER A 75 -5.85 11.59 21.76
C SER A 75 -6.27 10.64 22.90
N PRO A 76 -6.96 11.13 23.96
CA PRO A 76 -7.60 10.22 24.91
C PRO A 76 -8.64 9.38 24.15
N PRO A 77 -8.82 8.10 24.52
CA PRO A 77 -9.76 7.24 23.82
C PRO A 77 -11.17 7.86 23.90
N THR A 78 -11.83 8.00 22.75
CA THR A 78 -13.29 8.18 22.67
C THR A 78 -13.96 6.90 23.12
N THR A 79 -13.92 6.61 24.42
CA THR A 79 -14.62 5.48 25.02
C THR A 79 -15.21 5.87 26.37
N THR A 80 -16.47 6.29 26.35
CA THR A 80 -17.40 5.92 27.44
C THR A 80 -18.69 5.28 26.94
N THR A 81 -18.85 5.02 25.64
CA THR A 81 -20.10 4.44 25.10
C THR A 81 -19.95 3.28 24.12
N THR A 82 -18.74 2.79 23.80
CA THR A 82 -18.58 1.62 22.92
C THR A 82 -17.93 0.45 23.64
N GLN A 83 -18.76 -0.52 24.06
CA GLN A 83 -18.35 -1.85 24.48
C GLN A 83 -18.00 -2.71 23.25
N SER A 84 -16.81 -2.55 22.65
CA SER A 84 -16.18 -3.62 21.84
C SER A 84 -14.77 -3.26 21.34
N ALA A 85 -13.73 -3.58 22.11
CA ALA A 85 -12.41 -4.03 21.60
C ALA A 85 -11.47 -4.36 22.78
N SER A 86 -10.62 -5.37 22.59
CA SER A 86 -9.78 -5.98 23.64
C SER A 86 -8.52 -5.15 23.99
N PRO A 87 -8.05 -5.09 25.26
CA PRO A 87 -7.03 -4.12 25.73
C PRO A 87 -5.55 -4.44 25.39
N VAL A 88 -5.22 -5.31 24.44
CA VAL A 88 -3.86 -5.87 24.29
C VAL A 88 -2.98 -5.16 23.23
N ALA A 89 -3.49 -4.15 22.52
CA ALA A 89 -2.80 -3.53 21.39
C ALA A 89 -1.76 -2.42 21.72
N LEU A 90 -1.53 -2.04 22.99
CA LEU A 90 -1.05 -0.68 23.30
C LEU A 90 0.47 -0.48 23.58
N LEU A 91 1.32 -1.51 23.62
CA LEU A 91 2.63 -1.41 24.32
C LEU A 91 3.89 -1.15 23.47
N ARG A 92 3.93 -1.42 22.16
CA ARG A 92 5.16 -1.18 21.35
C ARG A 92 5.27 0.25 20.81
N THR A 93 4.15 0.94 20.61
CA THR A 93 4.07 2.23 19.92
C THR A 93 4.36 3.43 20.82
N GLN A 94 4.13 3.32 22.13
CA GLN A 94 4.31 4.45 23.04
C GLN A 94 5.78 4.88 23.20
N ALA A 95 6.76 3.99 23.05
CA ALA A 95 8.17 4.33 23.25
C ALA A 95 8.78 5.15 22.09
N THR A 96 8.54 4.74 20.84
CA THR A 96 9.08 5.43 19.64
C THR A 96 8.37 6.76 19.39
N VAL A 97 7.05 6.80 19.62
CA VAL A 97 6.26 8.03 19.50
C VAL A 97 6.57 9.00 20.64
N ALA A 98 6.73 8.52 21.89
CA ALA A 98 7.18 9.37 23.00
C ALA A 98 8.59 9.94 22.77
N ALA A 99 9.52 9.15 22.20
CA ALA A 99 10.85 9.64 21.85
C ALA A 99 10.81 10.75 20.78
N SER A 100 9.92 10.61 19.80
CA SER A 100 9.72 11.62 18.74
C SER A 100 9.09 12.90 19.28
N LEU A 101 8.06 12.77 20.14
CA LEU A 101 7.42 13.89 20.82
C LEU A 101 8.38 14.62 21.77
N TYR A 102 9.26 13.88 22.46
CA TYR A 102 10.28 14.46 23.34
C TYR A 102 11.36 15.22 22.56
N ALA A 103 11.81 14.69 21.41
CA ALA A 103 12.78 15.36 20.55
C ALA A 103 12.22 16.67 19.96
N LEU A 104 10.95 16.69 19.57
CA LEU A 104 10.23 17.88 19.09
C LEU A 104 10.04 18.95 20.18
N HIS A 105 9.81 18.55 21.44
CA HIS A 105 9.69 19.48 22.57
C HIS A 105 11.04 20.01 23.06
N ALA A 106 12.09 19.18 23.07
CA ALA A 106 13.41 19.55 23.55
C ALA A 106 14.11 20.61 22.67
N ALA A 107 13.76 20.69 21.39
CA ALA A 107 14.26 21.72 20.48
C ALA A 107 13.68 23.12 20.76
N ALA A 108 12.67 23.26 21.61
CA ALA A 108 11.89 24.49 21.79
C ALA A 108 12.05 25.20 23.15
N ALA A 109 12.92 24.75 24.07
CA ALA A 109 13.03 25.33 25.41
C ALA A 109 14.41 25.99 25.68
N PRO A 110 14.49 27.25 26.16
CA PRO A 110 15.75 27.84 26.61
C PRO A 110 16.15 27.34 28.01
N ALA A 111 17.46 27.14 28.20
CA ALA A 111 18.06 26.51 29.39
C ALA A 111 17.91 27.35 30.68
N LEU A 112 17.54 26.70 31.78
CA LEU A 112 17.61 27.23 33.15
C LEU A 112 18.45 26.28 34.03
N ALA A 113 19.39 26.86 34.79
CA ALA A 113 20.41 26.17 35.60
C ALA A 113 19.88 25.67 36.96
N PRO A 114 20.57 24.70 37.63
CA PRO A 114 20.03 24.01 38.79
C PRO A 114 20.47 24.64 40.13
N ALA A 115 19.60 24.57 41.13
CA ALA A 115 19.96 24.74 42.54
C ALA A 115 19.29 23.64 43.39
N LEU A 116 20.10 22.90 44.15
CA LEU A 116 19.68 21.95 45.20
C LEU A 116 19.99 22.56 46.58
N PRO A 117 19.29 22.11 47.64
CA PRO A 117 20.05 21.50 48.74
C PRO A 117 19.40 20.26 49.40
N GLU A 118 20.25 19.54 50.14
CA GLU A 118 20.12 18.23 50.80
C GLU A 118 19.19 18.18 52.05
N SER A 119 18.65 17.00 52.38
CA SER A 119 19.01 16.19 53.57
C SER A 119 17.88 15.26 54.10
N ALA A 120 18.33 14.17 54.75
CA ALA A 120 17.71 13.36 55.80
C ALA A 120 17.12 11.95 55.47
N THR A 121 17.58 11.01 56.29
CA THR A 121 17.50 9.53 56.33
C THR A 121 16.15 8.97 56.81
N PRO A 122 15.83 7.67 56.60
CA PRO A 122 14.50 7.09 56.84
C PRO A 122 14.38 6.31 58.16
N PRO A 123 13.15 6.11 58.70
CA PRO A 123 12.86 5.00 59.59
C PRO A 123 11.84 3.99 59.01
N SER A 124 12.02 2.75 59.44
CA SER A 124 11.25 1.53 59.16
C SER A 124 9.82 1.56 59.70
N LEU A 125 8.89 0.85 59.05
CA LEU A 125 7.54 0.62 59.55
C LEU A 125 7.15 -0.87 59.55
N SER A 126 6.67 -1.29 60.71
CA SER A 126 6.07 -2.56 61.09
C SER A 126 4.64 -2.72 60.57
N SER A 127 4.19 -3.97 60.54
CA SER A 127 2.86 -4.46 60.17
C SER A 127 1.71 -3.95 61.03
N SER A 128 0.57 -3.64 60.41
CA SER A 128 -0.75 -3.92 60.98
C SER A 128 -1.82 -4.04 59.88
N SER A 129 -2.75 -4.96 60.13
CA SER A 129 -3.90 -5.34 59.31
C SER A 129 -5.07 -4.37 59.47
N ALA A 130 -5.80 -4.12 58.38
CA ALA A 130 -7.21 -3.73 58.44
C ALA A 130 -7.97 -4.49 57.34
N ALA A 131 -8.97 -5.27 57.78
CA ALA A 131 -9.93 -5.96 56.95
C ALA A 131 -11.15 -5.06 56.72
N GLU A 132 -11.79 -5.13 55.55
CA GLU A 132 -13.26 -5.01 55.37
C GLU A 132 -13.69 -5.28 53.89
N PRO A 133 -14.99 -5.43 53.55
CA PRO A 133 -15.58 -6.74 53.31
C PRO A 133 -16.28 -6.89 51.94
N ASP A 134 -16.69 -8.14 51.71
CA ASP A 134 -17.78 -8.68 50.91
C ASP A 134 -17.88 -8.49 49.38
N ALA A 135 -18.24 -9.63 48.79
CA ALA A 135 -18.18 -9.97 47.39
C ALA A 135 -19.57 -9.89 46.75
N ALA A 136 -19.68 -9.19 45.62
CA ALA A 136 -20.75 -9.39 44.67
C ALA A 136 -20.18 -9.37 43.23
N ALA A 137 -20.34 -10.52 42.56
CA ALA A 137 -20.24 -10.77 41.12
C ALA A 137 -19.14 -10.02 40.32
N ARG A 138 -17.90 -10.55 40.33
CA ARG A 138 -16.90 -10.23 39.31
C ARG A 138 -16.94 -11.30 38.19
N PRO A 139 -16.90 -10.92 36.90
CA PRO A 139 -16.75 -11.88 35.81
C PRO A 139 -15.46 -12.68 35.98
N ALA A 140 -15.51 -13.97 35.64
CA ALA A 140 -14.42 -14.92 35.83
C ALA A 140 -13.08 -14.33 35.36
N LYS A 141 -12.18 -14.06 36.32
CA LYS A 141 -10.80 -13.69 36.01
C LYS A 141 -10.17 -14.83 35.21
N PRO A 142 -9.43 -14.54 34.12
CA PRO A 142 -8.64 -15.56 33.45
C PRO A 142 -7.69 -16.19 34.48
N LEU A 143 -7.59 -17.53 34.48
CA LEU A 143 -6.71 -18.30 35.37
C LEU A 143 -5.32 -17.67 35.37
N ALA A 144 -4.96 -17.03 36.47
CA ALA A 144 -3.61 -16.59 36.76
C ALA A 144 -3.08 -17.51 37.85
N ILE A 145 -2.06 -18.31 37.52
CA ILE A 145 -1.34 -19.08 38.52
C ILE A 145 -0.20 -18.19 38.98
N THR A 146 -0.22 -17.82 40.25
CA THR A 146 0.85 -17.08 40.91
C THR A 146 1.72 -18.09 41.64
N VAL A 147 2.98 -18.23 41.24
CA VAL A 147 3.96 -19.06 41.98
C VAL A 147 4.88 -18.11 42.75
N GLN A 148 4.83 -18.19 44.07
CA GLN A 148 5.73 -17.46 44.96
C GLN A 148 7.08 -18.19 44.99
N LEU A 149 8.16 -17.53 44.59
CA LEU A 149 9.53 -18.02 44.73
C LEU A 149 10.24 -17.25 45.84
N SER A 150 11.32 -17.81 46.38
CA SER A 150 12.07 -17.23 47.51
C SER A 150 12.64 -15.83 47.25
N HIS A 151 12.71 -15.37 45.99
CA HIS A 151 13.21 -14.04 45.61
C HIS A 151 12.33 -13.33 44.56
N GLY A 152 11.05 -13.71 44.41
CA GLY A 152 10.16 -13.02 43.47
C GLY A 152 8.83 -13.73 43.21
N VAL A 153 7.99 -13.12 42.38
CA VAL A 153 6.67 -13.66 41.99
C VAL A 153 6.68 -14.01 40.50
N LEU A 154 6.36 -15.26 40.17
CA LEU A 154 6.12 -15.70 38.79
C LEU A 154 4.62 -15.63 38.49
N LEU A 155 4.23 -14.83 37.50
CA LEU A 155 2.84 -14.68 37.07
C LEU A 155 2.62 -15.43 35.75
N ILE A 156 1.85 -16.53 35.78
CA ILE A 156 1.52 -17.29 34.57
C ILE A 156 0.16 -16.80 34.06
N ARG A 157 0.14 -16.19 32.87
CA ARG A 157 -1.08 -15.75 32.17
C ARG A 157 -1.19 -16.49 30.83
N ARG A 158 -2.30 -17.19 30.60
CA ARG A 158 -2.60 -17.76 29.29
C ARG A 158 -3.05 -16.63 28.35
N LEU A 159 -2.20 -16.25 27.39
CA LEU A 159 -2.61 -15.36 26.29
C LEU A 159 -3.38 -16.17 25.24
N LYS A 160 -4.33 -15.53 24.53
CA LYS A 160 -5.16 -16.18 23.49
C LYS A 160 -4.34 -16.81 22.35
N CYS A 161 -3.08 -16.43 22.20
CA CYS A 161 -2.12 -16.99 21.25
C CYS A 161 -1.42 -18.29 21.71
N GLY A 162 -1.90 -18.94 22.78
CA GLY A 162 -1.38 -20.25 23.21
C GLY A 162 0.02 -20.21 23.82
N LEU A 163 0.64 -19.05 23.95
CA LEU A 163 1.95 -18.87 24.58
C LEU A 163 1.83 -19.04 26.10
N LEU A 164 2.34 -20.19 26.59
CA LEU A 164 2.95 -20.27 27.92
C LEU A 164 4.36 -19.69 27.77
N PHE A 165 4.79 -18.78 28.64
CA PHE A 165 6.19 -18.32 28.64
C PHE A 165 7.10 -19.50 29.01
N VAL A 166 7.59 -20.19 27.98
CA VAL A 166 8.73 -21.09 28.02
C VAL A 166 9.82 -20.36 27.25
N CYS A 167 10.88 -19.94 27.94
CA CYS A 167 12.10 -19.49 27.26
C CYS A 167 12.70 -20.71 26.55
N ILE A 168 12.34 -20.89 25.28
CA ILE A 168 13.00 -21.85 24.40
C ILE A 168 14.24 -21.13 23.86
N GLY A 169 15.42 -21.70 24.07
CA GLY A 169 16.67 -21.23 23.48
C GLY A 169 16.64 -21.25 21.94
N PRO A 170 17.70 -20.80 21.26
CA PRO A 170 17.74 -20.76 19.80
C PRO A 170 17.36 -22.13 19.21
N LEU A 171 16.57 -22.11 18.13
CA LEU A 171 16.29 -23.30 17.33
C LEU A 171 17.63 -23.91 16.87
N PRO A 172 17.73 -25.24 16.74
CA PRO A 172 18.89 -25.86 16.08
C PRO A 172 19.11 -25.22 14.70
N GLU A 173 20.35 -24.92 14.32
CA GLU A 173 20.72 -24.27 13.05
C GLU A 173 20.10 -24.97 11.83
N ASP A 174 19.92 -26.28 11.93
CA ASP A 174 19.42 -27.21 10.93
C ASP A 174 17.91 -27.00 10.61
N ALA A 175 17.14 -26.43 11.54
CA ALA A 175 15.70 -26.17 11.38
C ALA A 175 15.40 -24.79 10.77
N ALA A 176 16.34 -23.85 10.85
CA ALA A 176 16.17 -22.50 10.29
C ALA A 176 16.26 -22.50 8.76
N GLY A 177 17.20 -23.26 8.17
CA GLY A 177 17.34 -23.37 6.71
C GLY A 177 16.18 -24.10 6.02
N ALA A 178 15.48 -24.99 6.72
CA ALA A 178 14.31 -25.71 6.19
C ALA A 178 13.00 -24.90 6.26
N ALA A 179 12.97 -23.80 7.00
CA ALA A 179 11.76 -22.97 7.21
C ALA A 179 11.90 -21.54 6.66
N THR A 180 13.12 -21.05 6.42
CA THR A 180 13.39 -19.72 5.87
C THR A 180 14.09 -19.87 4.51
N GLY A 181 13.40 -19.50 3.43
CA GLY A 181 13.89 -19.66 2.05
C GLY A 181 13.53 -21.00 1.38
N THR A 182 12.36 -21.59 1.66
CA THR A 182 11.96 -22.83 1.00
C THR A 182 11.66 -22.60 -0.48
N ALA A 183 12.02 -23.57 -1.32
CA ALA A 183 11.63 -23.65 -2.73
C ALA A 183 10.10 -23.60 -2.96
N CYS A 184 9.29 -23.70 -1.90
CA CYS A 184 7.84 -23.55 -1.96
C CYS A 184 7.36 -22.09 -1.99
N SER A 185 8.19 -21.11 -1.59
CA SER A 185 7.79 -19.69 -1.55
C SER A 185 8.00 -18.96 -2.88
N ALA A 186 9.05 -19.30 -3.63
CA ALA A 186 9.37 -18.65 -4.90
C ALA A 186 8.25 -18.79 -5.96
N PRO A 187 7.64 -19.96 -6.20
CA PRO A 187 6.51 -20.07 -7.13
C PRO A 187 5.32 -19.18 -6.74
N LEU A 188 5.03 -19.06 -5.44
CA LEU A 188 3.97 -18.18 -4.95
C LEU A 188 4.34 -16.70 -5.11
N ALA A 189 5.61 -16.32 -4.85
CA ALA A 189 6.08 -14.96 -5.07
C ALA A 189 5.96 -14.56 -6.55
N ARG A 190 6.36 -15.44 -7.47
CA ARG A 190 6.20 -15.27 -8.91
C ARG A 190 4.73 -15.14 -9.32
N GLU A 191 3.86 -16.00 -8.79
CA GLU A 191 2.41 -15.96 -9.07
C GLU A 191 1.79 -14.63 -8.59
N ILE A 192 2.10 -14.21 -7.36
CA ILE A 192 1.57 -12.95 -6.81
C ILE A 192 2.09 -11.74 -7.59
N ASP A 193 3.38 -11.71 -7.95
CA ASP A 193 3.93 -10.63 -8.77
C ASP A 193 3.25 -10.59 -10.14
N ALA A 194 3.11 -11.73 -10.82
CA ALA A 194 2.45 -11.80 -12.13
C ALA A 194 0.97 -11.37 -12.06
N GLU A 195 0.26 -11.75 -11.00
CA GLU A 195 -1.12 -11.31 -10.75
C GLU A 195 -1.26 -9.83 -10.38
N SER A 196 -0.17 -9.18 -9.99
CA SER A 196 -0.12 -7.77 -9.57
C SER A 196 0.31 -6.82 -10.70
N ILE A 197 0.95 -7.34 -11.75
CA ILE A 197 1.33 -6.55 -12.93
C ILE A 197 0.06 -6.07 -13.65
N VAL A 198 0.03 -4.76 -13.95
CA VAL A 198 -1.09 -4.10 -14.61
C VAL A 198 -0.69 -3.73 -16.03
N LEU A 199 -1.41 -4.24 -17.02
CA LEU A 199 -1.29 -3.77 -18.40
C LEU A 199 -2.04 -2.45 -18.53
N LEU A 200 -1.33 -1.36 -18.86
CA LEU A 200 -1.93 -0.03 -18.98
C LEU A 200 -2.33 0.29 -20.41
N GLU A 201 -1.47 -0.04 -21.39
CA GLU A 201 -1.71 0.14 -22.82
C GLU A 201 -1.18 -1.07 -23.60
N ASN A 202 -1.85 -1.42 -24.70
CA ASN A 202 -1.37 -2.42 -25.66
C ASN A 202 -1.90 -2.08 -27.07
N HIS A 203 -1.13 -1.30 -27.81
CA HIS A 203 -1.51 -0.86 -29.15
C HIS A 203 -1.10 -1.91 -30.18
N GLU A 204 -1.96 -2.11 -31.18
CA GLU A 204 -1.75 -3.05 -32.30
C GLU A 204 -1.44 -4.50 -31.90
N ASN A 205 -1.75 -4.88 -30.65
CA ASN A 205 -1.43 -6.19 -30.06
C ASN A 205 0.07 -6.53 -30.09
N VAL A 206 0.94 -5.55 -29.78
CA VAL A 206 2.38 -5.80 -29.64
C VAL A 206 2.70 -6.79 -28.52
N LEU A 207 1.89 -6.81 -27.46
CA LEU A 207 1.92 -7.83 -26.43
C LEU A 207 0.82 -8.88 -26.64
N PRO A 208 1.11 -10.17 -26.40
CA PRO A 208 2.40 -10.71 -25.93
C PRO A 208 3.48 -10.78 -27.03
N ILE A 209 4.74 -10.61 -26.63
CA ILE A 209 5.93 -10.72 -27.48
C ILE A 209 6.14 -12.19 -27.89
N SER A 210 6.58 -12.42 -29.12
CA SER A 210 7.03 -13.76 -29.53
C SER A 210 8.27 -14.19 -28.75
N LYS A 211 8.29 -15.39 -28.18
CA LYS A 211 9.48 -15.98 -27.52
C LYS A 211 10.70 -16.09 -28.43
N LYS A 212 10.53 -16.05 -29.75
CA LYS A 212 11.62 -16.13 -30.74
C LYS A 212 12.15 -14.76 -31.17
N ALA A 213 11.50 -13.67 -30.77
CA ALA A 213 11.91 -12.33 -31.12
C ALA A 213 13.30 -12.00 -30.57
N HIS A 214 14.04 -11.14 -31.28
CA HIS A 214 15.18 -10.45 -30.71
C HIS A 214 14.66 -9.32 -29.81
N VAL A 215 14.86 -9.44 -28.50
CA VAL A 215 14.43 -8.45 -27.52
C VAL A 215 15.64 -7.65 -27.00
N ALA A 216 15.57 -6.33 -27.09
CA ALA A 216 16.52 -5.44 -26.41
C ALA A 216 15.91 -4.95 -25.08
N VAL A 217 16.47 -5.40 -23.96
CA VAL A 217 16.12 -4.89 -22.63
C VAL A 217 16.97 -3.65 -22.35
N ILE A 218 16.32 -2.51 -22.15
CA ILE A 218 16.97 -1.21 -22.04
C ILE A 218 16.55 -0.52 -20.74
N GLY A 219 17.48 0.16 -20.08
CA GLY A 219 17.17 1.08 -19.00
C GLY A 219 17.71 0.68 -17.63
N PRO A 220 17.77 1.64 -16.69
CA PRO A 220 18.47 1.46 -15.43
C PRO A 220 17.86 0.40 -14.51
N MET A 221 16.56 0.08 -14.67
CA MET A 221 15.87 -0.93 -13.87
C MET A 221 15.85 -2.31 -14.56
N GLY A 222 16.47 -2.44 -15.74
CA GLY A 222 16.46 -3.68 -16.52
C GLY A 222 17.40 -4.76 -15.97
N HIS A 223 18.55 -4.39 -15.40
CA HIS A 223 19.54 -5.33 -14.86
C HIS A 223 20.56 -4.62 -13.96
N GLY A 224 21.38 -5.40 -13.24
CA GLY A 224 22.47 -4.92 -12.36
C GLY A 224 22.07 -4.76 -10.88
N TYR A 225 20.78 -4.64 -10.60
CA TYR A 225 20.20 -4.72 -9.26
C TYR A 225 18.70 -5.08 -9.35
N VAL A 226 18.14 -5.63 -8.27
CA VAL A 226 16.70 -5.90 -8.15
C VAL A 226 16.01 -4.68 -7.51
N ASN A 227 15.01 -4.12 -8.20
CA ASN A 227 14.33 -2.89 -7.77
C ASN A 227 13.23 -3.17 -6.72
N TYR A 228 13.65 -3.55 -5.52
CA TYR A 228 12.77 -3.71 -4.36
C TYR A 228 12.25 -2.37 -3.82
N GLY A 229 11.17 -2.44 -3.04
CA GLY A 229 10.69 -1.35 -2.19
C GLY A 229 11.56 -1.13 -0.95
N ASP A 230 11.12 -0.24 -0.06
CA ASP A 230 11.69 -0.14 1.28
C ASP A 230 11.27 -1.34 2.15
N TYR A 231 11.64 -1.33 3.43
CA TYR A 231 11.37 -2.42 4.39
C TYR A 231 11.98 -3.79 4.03
N VAL A 232 12.97 -3.82 3.14
CA VAL A 232 13.82 -4.99 2.91
C VAL A 232 15.12 -4.91 3.73
N ILE A 233 15.69 -6.09 4.02
CA ILE A 233 16.96 -6.20 4.74
C ILE A 233 18.13 -5.69 3.90
N HIS A 234 19.24 -5.35 4.58
CA HIS A 234 20.47 -4.93 3.92
C HIS A 234 20.92 -5.90 2.83
N GLU A 235 21.40 -5.36 1.71
CA GLU A 235 21.88 -6.10 0.53
C GLU A 235 20.81 -6.93 -0.19
N ALA A 236 19.51 -6.78 0.13
CA ALA A 236 18.45 -7.52 -0.55
C ALA A 236 18.51 -7.35 -2.08
N MET A 237 18.77 -6.14 -2.57
CA MET A 237 18.84 -5.81 -4.01
C MET A 237 19.87 -6.59 -4.83
N THR A 238 20.80 -7.29 -4.17
CA THR A 238 21.82 -8.13 -4.81
C THR A 238 21.33 -9.54 -5.13
N ARG A 239 20.11 -9.89 -4.69
CA ARG A 239 19.51 -11.22 -4.83
C ARG A 239 18.11 -11.12 -5.42
N GLY A 240 17.74 -12.10 -6.23
CA GLY A 240 16.49 -12.15 -6.97
C GLY A 240 16.72 -12.06 -8.48
N VAL A 241 15.63 -12.05 -9.24
CA VAL A 241 15.66 -12.13 -10.70
C VAL A 241 15.30 -10.76 -11.28
N THR A 242 16.24 -10.19 -12.02
CA THR A 242 16.03 -8.92 -12.74
C THR A 242 15.16 -9.11 -13.99
N PRO A 243 14.54 -8.04 -14.52
CA PRO A 243 13.81 -8.09 -15.80
C PRO A 243 14.62 -8.76 -16.93
N PHE A 244 15.87 -8.35 -17.14
CA PHE A 244 16.71 -8.96 -18.17
C PHE A 244 16.90 -10.47 -17.97
N GLU A 245 17.20 -10.90 -16.75
CA GLU A 245 17.38 -12.34 -16.46
C GLU A 245 16.11 -13.12 -16.72
N GLY A 246 14.96 -12.63 -16.25
CA GLY A 246 13.68 -13.31 -16.49
C GLY A 246 13.30 -13.39 -17.97
N LEU A 247 13.47 -12.30 -18.72
CA LEU A 247 13.19 -12.31 -20.16
C LEU A 247 14.17 -13.21 -20.93
N ARG A 248 15.45 -13.24 -20.55
CA ARG A 248 16.47 -14.12 -21.14
C ARG A 248 16.14 -15.59 -20.86
N ASP A 249 15.79 -15.91 -19.63
CA ASP A 249 15.58 -17.29 -19.19
C ASP A 249 14.31 -17.91 -19.81
N ALA A 250 13.30 -17.09 -20.14
CA ALA A 250 12.08 -17.52 -20.82
C ALA A 250 12.14 -17.46 -22.37
N SER A 251 13.19 -16.88 -22.94
CA SER A 251 13.32 -16.64 -24.39
C SER A 251 13.78 -17.88 -25.16
N GLU A 252 13.23 -18.05 -26.36
CA GLU A 252 13.76 -18.95 -27.41
C GLU A 252 14.63 -18.20 -28.44
N GLY A 253 14.58 -16.86 -28.42
CA GLY A 253 15.35 -15.96 -29.28
C GLY A 253 16.53 -15.29 -28.56
N THR A 254 17.00 -14.18 -29.11
CA THR A 254 18.11 -13.40 -28.53
C THR A 254 17.55 -12.34 -27.58
N VAL A 255 18.13 -12.24 -26.38
CA VAL A 255 17.84 -11.14 -25.45
C VAL A 255 19.14 -10.41 -25.14
N THR A 256 19.18 -9.11 -25.42
CA THR A 256 20.31 -8.24 -25.11
C THR A 256 19.96 -7.27 -23.99
N PHE A 257 20.97 -6.76 -23.29
CA PHE A 257 20.79 -5.74 -22.26
C PHE A 257 21.73 -4.57 -22.49
N THR A 258 21.21 -3.36 -22.30
CA THR A 258 22.01 -2.16 -22.10
C THR A 258 21.35 -1.21 -21.12
N GLN A 259 22.16 -0.59 -20.27
CA GLN A 259 21.66 0.21 -19.16
C GLN A 259 21.03 1.54 -19.62
N GLY A 260 21.51 2.11 -20.74
CA GLY A 260 21.12 3.45 -21.21
C GLY A 260 21.60 4.63 -20.34
N GLY A 261 21.96 4.40 -19.07
CA GLY A 261 22.53 5.38 -18.12
C GLY A 261 22.05 5.15 -16.69
N ASP A 262 22.47 6.00 -15.74
CA ASP A 262 22.17 5.82 -14.32
C ASP A 262 20.86 6.49 -13.92
N ARG A 263 20.03 5.82 -13.10
CA ARG A 263 18.74 6.35 -12.61
C ARG A 263 18.84 7.67 -11.82
N TRP A 264 20.00 7.95 -11.24
CA TRP A 264 20.29 9.17 -10.47
C TRP A 264 21.06 10.23 -11.29
N SER A 265 21.17 10.08 -12.61
CA SER A 265 21.97 10.95 -13.48
C SER A 265 21.15 11.51 -14.65
N ASN A 266 21.55 12.69 -15.13
CA ASN A 266 21.05 13.30 -16.35
C ASN A 266 21.92 12.99 -17.58
N SER A 267 23.05 12.29 -17.40
CA SER A 267 23.95 11.96 -18.51
C SER A 267 23.26 11.06 -19.55
N ASP A 268 23.45 11.40 -20.82
CA ASP A 268 22.97 10.67 -22.00
C ASP A 268 24.13 9.98 -22.77
N GLU A 269 25.32 9.90 -22.18
CA GLU A 269 26.52 9.32 -22.81
C GLU A 269 26.32 7.88 -23.30
N LYS A 270 25.45 7.10 -22.65
CA LYS A 270 25.14 5.71 -23.01
C LYS A 270 23.95 5.57 -23.98
N PHE A 271 23.35 6.67 -24.43
CA PHE A 271 22.21 6.60 -25.37
C PHE A 271 22.58 5.99 -26.72
N PRO A 272 23.75 6.26 -27.34
CA PRO A 272 24.10 5.64 -28.62
C PRO A 272 24.10 4.11 -28.57
N GLU A 273 24.56 3.52 -27.46
CA GLU A 273 24.52 2.07 -27.25
C GLU A 273 23.08 1.55 -27.14
N ALA A 274 22.24 2.24 -26.36
CA ALA A 274 20.83 1.89 -26.21
C ALA A 274 20.02 1.99 -27.50
N ILE A 275 20.28 3.04 -28.30
CA ILE A 275 19.66 3.23 -29.62
C ILE A 275 20.08 2.10 -30.57
N ALA A 276 21.37 1.79 -30.63
CA ALA A 276 21.87 0.72 -31.49
C ALA A 276 21.30 -0.66 -31.10
N ALA A 277 21.13 -0.93 -29.81
CA ALA A 277 20.48 -2.15 -29.33
C ALA A 277 19.01 -2.23 -29.76
N ALA A 278 18.27 -1.13 -29.65
CA ALA A 278 16.87 -1.06 -30.09
C ALA A 278 16.72 -1.22 -31.60
N GLU A 279 17.56 -0.57 -32.41
CA GLU A 279 17.55 -0.67 -33.88
C GLU A 279 17.86 -2.10 -34.37
N ALA A 280 18.63 -2.87 -33.60
CA ALA A 280 18.97 -4.25 -33.92
C ALA A 280 17.89 -5.28 -33.49
N ALA A 281 16.93 -4.87 -32.65
CA ALA A 281 15.93 -5.73 -32.05
C ALA A 281 14.59 -5.69 -32.80
N ASP A 282 13.81 -6.76 -32.66
CA ASP A 282 12.43 -6.81 -33.15
C ASP A 282 11.50 -6.03 -32.21
N VAL A 283 11.80 -6.03 -30.89
CA VAL A 283 11.07 -5.32 -29.85
C VAL A 283 12.06 -4.78 -28.81
N ALA A 284 11.86 -3.53 -28.38
CA ALA A 284 12.60 -2.92 -27.28
C ALA A 284 11.74 -2.91 -26.01
N VAL A 285 12.27 -3.43 -24.90
CA VAL A 285 11.63 -3.40 -23.58
C VAL A 285 12.39 -2.42 -22.70
N VAL A 286 11.81 -1.23 -22.47
CA VAL A 286 12.45 -0.15 -21.71
C VAL A 286 11.94 -0.14 -20.27
N VAL A 287 12.80 -0.53 -19.32
CA VAL A 287 12.46 -0.62 -17.89
C VAL A 287 12.98 0.61 -17.14
N VAL A 288 12.05 1.45 -16.71
CA VAL A 288 12.29 2.75 -16.04
C VAL A 288 11.33 2.91 -14.86
N GLY A 289 11.58 3.86 -13.97
CA GLY A 289 10.63 4.16 -12.91
C GLY A 289 11.22 4.85 -11.71
N THR A 290 10.89 4.37 -10.52
CA THR A 290 11.40 4.90 -9.25
C THR A 290 12.28 3.87 -8.57
N TRP A 291 13.00 4.27 -7.52
CA TRP A 291 13.77 3.34 -6.69
C TRP A 291 13.71 3.73 -5.20
N SER A 292 13.79 2.71 -4.36
CA SER A 292 13.90 2.82 -2.91
C SER A 292 15.28 2.35 -2.44
N ARG A 293 15.41 2.12 -1.13
CA ARG A 293 16.60 1.58 -0.48
C ARG A 293 16.22 0.52 0.56
N ASP A 294 17.15 -0.39 0.83
CA ASP A 294 17.04 -1.26 2.01
C ASP A 294 17.12 -0.43 3.30
N GLN A 295 16.77 -1.03 4.44
CA GLN A 295 16.72 -0.31 5.71
C GLN A 295 18.05 0.37 6.08
N ASP A 296 19.20 -0.22 5.77
CA ASP A 296 20.49 0.36 6.17
C ASP A 296 20.85 1.53 5.23
N GLU A 297 20.73 1.33 3.92
CA GLU A 297 21.03 2.36 2.92
C GLU A 297 20.06 3.56 2.99
N LEU A 298 18.76 3.31 3.27
CA LEU A 298 17.74 4.35 3.39
C LEU A 298 18.09 5.32 4.51
N TRP A 299 18.39 4.78 5.70
CA TRP A 299 18.73 5.58 6.88
C TRP A 299 20.17 6.10 6.89
N ALA A 300 21.04 5.57 6.01
CA ALA A 300 22.36 6.13 5.73
C ALA A 300 22.30 7.33 4.76
N GLY A 301 21.14 7.63 4.17
CA GLY A 301 20.94 8.80 3.30
C GLY A 301 21.39 8.58 1.86
N LEU A 302 21.43 7.33 1.38
CA LEU A 302 21.66 7.07 -0.05
C LEU A 302 20.45 7.55 -0.88
N ASN A 303 20.69 8.00 -2.11
CA ASN A 303 19.66 8.58 -2.95
C ASN A 303 18.50 7.59 -3.22
N ALA A 304 17.26 8.11 -3.17
CA ALA A 304 16.02 7.38 -3.39
C ALA A 304 14.94 8.33 -3.94
N THR A 305 13.88 7.77 -4.51
CA THR A 305 12.70 8.53 -5.01
C THR A 305 11.38 8.07 -4.36
N THR A 306 11.43 7.02 -3.54
CA THR A 306 10.34 6.54 -2.69
C THR A 306 10.92 5.92 -1.42
N GLY A 307 10.06 5.68 -0.42
CA GLY A 307 10.40 4.99 0.82
C GLY A 307 10.06 5.86 2.03
N GLU A 308 10.07 5.27 3.21
CA GLU A 308 9.95 6.03 4.45
C GLU A 308 10.95 7.21 4.48
N HIS A 309 10.47 8.41 4.84
CA HIS A 309 11.24 9.66 4.85
C HIS A 309 11.69 10.17 3.45
N ILE A 310 11.28 9.54 2.36
CA ILE A 310 11.63 9.95 0.98
C ILE A 310 10.39 10.44 0.24
N ASP A 311 10.13 11.73 0.42
CA ASP A 311 9.03 12.45 -0.22
C ASP A 311 9.48 13.13 -1.51
N VAL A 312 8.60 13.18 -2.51
CA VAL A 312 8.88 13.83 -3.81
C VAL A 312 7.85 14.92 -4.10
N SER A 313 8.29 15.97 -4.79
CA SER A 313 7.44 17.08 -5.24
C SER A 313 7.03 16.98 -6.71
N ASP A 314 7.48 15.94 -7.41
CA ASP A 314 7.13 15.62 -8.79
C ASP A 314 7.00 14.09 -8.94
N LEU A 315 6.16 13.64 -9.88
CA LEU A 315 5.89 12.24 -10.21
C LEU A 315 6.37 11.85 -11.62
N LYS A 316 7.04 12.76 -12.34
CA LYS A 316 7.70 12.46 -13.62
C LYS A 316 8.86 11.48 -13.43
N LEU A 317 9.28 10.85 -14.52
CA LEU A 317 10.49 10.04 -14.53
C LEU A 317 11.72 10.93 -14.25
N VAL A 318 12.55 10.48 -13.31
CA VAL A 318 13.73 11.23 -12.86
C VAL A 318 14.89 11.10 -13.84
N GLY A 319 15.71 12.16 -13.94
CA GLY A 319 16.99 12.12 -14.63
C GLY A 319 16.84 11.97 -16.15
N MET A 320 17.68 11.13 -16.75
CA MET A 320 17.67 10.91 -18.19
C MET A 320 16.52 10.03 -18.70
N MET A 321 15.81 9.32 -17.82
CA MET A 321 14.84 8.27 -18.19
C MET A 321 13.78 8.71 -19.21
N PRO A 322 13.12 9.88 -19.11
CA PRO A 322 12.14 10.28 -20.13
C PRO A 322 12.80 10.54 -21.49
N ARG A 323 14.03 11.06 -21.52
CA ARG A 323 14.79 11.27 -22.77
C ARG A 323 15.24 9.94 -23.38
N LEU A 324 15.58 8.95 -22.54
CA LEU A 324 15.93 7.59 -23.01
C LEU A 324 14.73 6.95 -23.69
N VAL A 325 13.56 6.91 -23.02
CA VAL A 325 12.33 6.34 -23.62
C VAL A 325 12.02 7.01 -24.95
N LYS A 326 12.08 8.35 -25.01
CA LYS A 326 11.85 9.11 -26.24
C LYS A 326 12.84 8.77 -27.35
N ALA A 327 14.12 8.56 -27.01
CA ALA A 327 15.15 8.19 -27.98
C ALA A 327 14.92 6.79 -28.56
N ILE A 328 14.48 5.83 -27.74
CA ILE A 328 14.17 4.47 -28.18
C ILE A 328 12.91 4.43 -29.04
N ILE A 329 11.82 5.11 -28.66
CA ILE A 329 10.61 5.19 -29.50
C ILE A 329 10.93 5.77 -30.89
N LYS A 330 11.86 6.74 -30.96
CA LYS A 330 12.27 7.37 -32.23
C LYS A 330 13.01 6.45 -33.20
N THR A 331 13.51 5.29 -32.78
CA THR A 331 14.13 4.32 -33.70
C THR A 331 13.10 3.68 -34.63
N GLY A 332 11.81 3.73 -34.25
CA GLY A 332 10.73 3.02 -34.94
C GLY A 332 10.59 1.56 -34.53
N THR A 333 11.45 1.06 -33.64
CA THR A 333 11.30 -0.27 -33.04
C THR A 333 10.08 -0.28 -32.11
N PRO A 334 9.18 -1.28 -32.20
CA PRO A 334 8.10 -1.43 -31.23
C PRO A 334 8.64 -1.40 -29.80
N THR A 335 8.24 -0.38 -29.04
CA THR A 335 8.79 -0.09 -27.72
C THR A 335 7.74 -0.39 -26.65
N VAL A 336 8.00 -1.42 -25.84
CA VAL A 336 7.24 -1.72 -24.63
C VAL A 336 7.91 -1.02 -23.46
N VAL A 337 7.19 -0.11 -22.79
CA VAL A 337 7.69 0.56 -21.58
C VAL A 337 7.17 -0.18 -20.36
N VAL A 338 8.07 -0.48 -19.42
CA VAL A 338 7.74 -1.08 -18.13
C VAL A 338 8.08 -0.09 -17.03
N TYR A 339 7.07 0.41 -16.34
CA TYR A 339 7.25 1.16 -15.10
C TYR A 339 7.53 0.20 -13.94
N SER A 340 8.75 0.24 -13.43
CA SER A 340 9.16 -0.42 -12.17
C SER A 340 9.19 0.62 -11.05
N SER A 341 8.14 0.69 -10.23
CA SER A 341 7.96 1.84 -9.32
C SER A 341 7.18 1.56 -8.03
N GLY A 342 7.29 2.46 -7.05
CA GLY A 342 6.56 2.38 -5.78
C GLY A 342 5.30 3.25 -5.69
N LYS A 343 5.03 4.04 -6.74
CA LYS A 343 3.94 5.03 -6.80
C LYS A 343 3.61 5.36 -8.28
N PRO A 344 2.50 6.06 -8.56
CA PRO A 344 2.18 6.53 -9.90
C PRO A 344 3.29 7.36 -10.55
N ILE A 345 3.43 7.24 -11.87
CA ILE A 345 4.34 8.04 -12.71
C ILE A 345 3.51 8.88 -13.69
N THR A 346 3.87 10.15 -13.84
CA THR A 346 3.09 11.13 -14.64
C THR A 346 3.79 11.47 -15.96
N GLU A 347 3.81 10.51 -16.88
CA GLU A 347 4.32 10.67 -18.26
C GLU A 347 3.23 10.35 -19.30
N PRO A 348 2.19 11.19 -19.46
CA PRO A 348 1.04 10.86 -20.33
C PRO A 348 1.40 10.61 -21.79
N TRP A 349 2.47 11.22 -22.28
CA TRP A 349 2.93 11.03 -23.65
C TRP A 349 3.43 9.60 -23.91
N ILE A 350 3.89 8.86 -22.89
CA ILE A 350 4.33 7.47 -23.06
C ILE A 350 3.13 6.58 -23.40
N SER A 351 1.98 6.80 -22.77
CA SER A 351 0.75 6.07 -23.07
C SER A 351 0.29 6.24 -24.53
N GLU A 352 0.55 7.41 -25.11
CA GLU A 352 0.18 7.73 -26.49
C GLU A 352 1.22 7.26 -27.53
N GLU A 353 2.50 7.16 -27.15
CA GLU A 353 3.60 6.93 -28.10
C GLU A 353 4.30 5.57 -27.98
N ALA A 354 4.28 4.91 -26.81
CA ALA A 354 4.82 3.57 -26.67
C ALA A 354 3.90 2.55 -27.34
N ALA A 355 4.45 1.43 -27.82
CA ALA A 355 3.63 0.36 -28.40
C ALA A 355 2.81 -0.36 -27.32
N ALA A 356 3.36 -0.51 -26.12
CA ALA A 356 2.64 -0.95 -24.93
C ALA A 356 3.23 -0.32 -23.67
N LEU A 357 2.40 -0.25 -22.62
CA LEU A 357 2.79 0.27 -21.32
C LEU A 357 2.35 -0.71 -20.23
N VAL A 358 3.29 -1.11 -19.38
CA VAL A 358 3.08 -2.05 -18.29
C VAL A 358 3.50 -1.40 -16.97
N GLN A 359 2.64 -1.46 -15.95
CA GLN A 359 2.99 -1.11 -14.59
C GLN A 359 3.33 -2.38 -13.80
N MET A 360 4.55 -2.41 -13.30
CA MET A 360 5.04 -3.37 -12.34
C MET A 360 5.44 -2.59 -11.09
N PHE A 361 4.60 -2.64 -10.05
CA PHE A 361 5.03 -2.08 -8.77
C PHE A 361 6.29 -2.80 -8.27
N TYR A 362 6.94 -2.28 -7.22
CA TYR A 362 8.18 -2.89 -6.73
C TYR A 362 8.05 -4.39 -6.56
N GLN A 363 9.01 -5.06 -7.18
CA GLN A 363 8.95 -6.48 -7.45
C GLN A 363 9.38 -7.31 -6.26
N GLY A 364 8.89 -8.54 -6.17
CA GLY A 364 9.45 -9.57 -5.32
C GLY A 364 10.73 -10.19 -5.90
N GLU A 365 11.25 -11.21 -5.23
CA GLU A 365 12.50 -11.88 -5.62
C GLU A 365 12.42 -12.61 -6.97
N GLU A 366 11.21 -12.93 -7.42
CA GLU A 366 10.91 -13.57 -8.70
C GLU A 366 10.35 -12.58 -9.75
N GLY A 367 10.46 -11.28 -9.49
CA GLY A 367 9.88 -10.21 -10.29
C GLY A 367 10.20 -10.31 -11.79
N GLY A 368 11.47 -10.54 -12.13
CA GLY A 368 11.88 -10.69 -13.52
C GLY A 368 11.19 -11.85 -14.24
N HIS A 369 11.01 -12.99 -13.56
CA HIS A 369 10.28 -14.12 -14.12
C HIS A 369 8.79 -13.82 -14.28
N ALA A 370 8.17 -13.18 -13.28
CA ALA A 370 6.78 -12.75 -13.37
C ALA A 370 6.53 -11.76 -14.52
N LEU A 371 7.46 -10.82 -14.73
CA LEU A 371 7.40 -9.90 -15.86
C LEU A 371 7.51 -10.66 -17.20
N ALA A 372 8.43 -11.62 -17.30
CA ALA A 372 8.60 -12.43 -18.49
C ALA A 372 7.34 -13.26 -18.81
N ASP A 373 6.68 -13.81 -17.79
CA ASP A 373 5.42 -14.55 -17.95
C ASP A 373 4.34 -13.68 -18.62
N ILE A 374 4.24 -12.42 -18.19
CA ILE A 374 3.30 -11.45 -18.77
C ILE A 374 3.72 -11.07 -20.19
N LEU A 375 4.98 -10.66 -20.38
CA LEU A 375 5.43 -10.13 -21.66
C LEU A 375 5.43 -11.18 -22.78
N TYR A 376 5.74 -12.44 -22.48
CA TYR A 376 5.65 -13.53 -23.46
C TYR A 376 4.29 -14.22 -23.51
N GLY A 377 3.35 -13.86 -22.63
CA GLY A 377 1.98 -14.35 -22.64
C GLY A 377 1.78 -15.75 -22.06
N ASP A 378 2.74 -16.27 -21.30
CA ASP A 378 2.53 -17.47 -20.47
C ASP A 378 1.48 -17.20 -19.38
N VAL A 379 1.37 -15.94 -18.94
CA VAL A 379 0.30 -15.44 -18.07
C VAL A 379 -0.38 -14.24 -18.74
N ASN A 380 -1.71 -14.26 -18.78
CA ASN A 380 -2.51 -13.12 -19.22
C ASN A 380 -2.60 -12.08 -18.08
N PRO A 381 -2.23 -10.81 -18.29
CA PRO A 381 -2.26 -9.78 -17.25
C PRO A 381 -3.67 -9.60 -16.68
N SER A 382 -3.71 -9.46 -15.35
CA SER A 382 -4.96 -9.42 -14.59
C SER A 382 -4.90 -8.49 -13.37
N GLY A 383 -3.82 -7.74 -13.21
CA GLY A 383 -3.71 -6.70 -12.21
C GLY A 383 -4.68 -5.55 -12.52
N LYS A 384 -5.22 -4.94 -11.47
CA LYS A 384 -5.98 -3.69 -11.54
C LYS A 384 -5.34 -2.68 -10.60
N LEU A 385 -5.30 -1.40 -10.99
CA LEU A 385 -4.66 -0.33 -10.23
C LEU A 385 -5.30 -0.16 -8.84
N SER A 386 -4.49 -0.27 -7.80
CA SER A 386 -4.91 0.04 -6.41
C SER A 386 -4.91 1.54 -6.10
N VAL A 387 -4.31 2.36 -6.98
CA VAL A 387 -4.19 3.81 -6.86
C VAL A 387 -4.33 4.44 -8.24
N ALA A 388 -5.08 5.54 -8.34
CA ALA A 388 -5.24 6.27 -9.59
C ALA A 388 -3.97 7.04 -9.97
N PHE A 389 -3.71 7.13 -11.28
CA PHE A 389 -2.58 7.85 -11.84
C PHE A 389 -3.05 9.24 -12.29
N PRO A 390 -2.54 10.34 -11.70
CA PRO A 390 -2.84 11.69 -12.20
C PRO A 390 -2.13 11.95 -13.53
N TYR A 391 -2.54 13.00 -14.26
CA TYR A 391 -1.81 13.45 -15.45
C TYR A 391 -0.49 14.19 -15.10
N ASP A 392 -0.48 14.86 -13.94
CA ASP A 392 0.67 15.59 -13.40
C ASP A 392 0.50 15.75 -11.88
N ILE A 393 1.60 15.92 -11.14
CA ILE A 393 1.53 16.16 -9.68
C ILE A 393 0.63 17.36 -9.31
N GLY A 394 0.58 18.40 -10.16
CA GLY A 394 -0.27 19.57 -9.97
C GLY A 394 -1.77 19.29 -10.11
N THR A 395 -2.15 18.09 -10.55
CA THR A 395 -3.55 17.63 -10.64
C THR A 395 -3.94 16.69 -9.51
N ALA A 396 -2.99 16.33 -8.64
CA ALA A 396 -3.26 15.60 -7.41
C ALA A 396 -4.02 16.49 -6.39
N PRO A 397 -4.81 15.90 -5.49
CA PRO A 397 -5.01 14.47 -5.29
C PRO A 397 -6.00 13.86 -6.32
N ALA A 398 -5.81 12.59 -6.66
CA ALA A 398 -6.53 11.87 -7.73
C ALA A 398 -7.37 10.66 -7.30
N TYR A 399 -7.78 10.60 -6.05
CA TYR A 399 -8.59 9.47 -5.52
C TYR A 399 -9.99 9.41 -6.16
N TYR A 400 -10.50 8.18 -6.34
CA TYR A 400 -11.74 7.90 -7.05
C TYR A 400 -12.99 8.23 -6.23
N ASP A 401 -12.92 8.07 -4.90
CA ASP A 401 -14.00 8.25 -3.93
C ASP A 401 -14.10 9.70 -3.42
N HIS A 402 -13.92 10.65 -4.32
CA HIS A 402 -14.11 12.07 -4.05
C HIS A 402 -15.56 12.41 -3.72
N LEU A 403 -15.79 13.43 -2.89
CA LEU A 403 -17.15 13.91 -2.56
C LEU A 403 -17.87 14.41 -3.81
N ASN A 404 -19.20 14.35 -3.85
CA ASN A 404 -19.99 14.60 -5.07
C ASN A 404 -19.72 15.96 -5.73
N SER A 405 -19.44 16.99 -4.93
CA SER A 405 -19.12 18.33 -5.44
C SER A 405 -17.74 18.42 -6.13
N ALA A 406 -16.80 17.55 -5.75
CA ALA A 406 -15.46 17.51 -6.33
C ALA A 406 -15.50 16.88 -7.73
N ARG A 407 -14.65 17.37 -8.65
CA ARG A 407 -14.50 16.85 -10.03
C ARG A 407 -15.80 16.79 -10.85
N SER A 408 -16.87 17.42 -10.37
CA SER A 408 -18.12 17.59 -11.09
C SER A 408 -17.92 18.48 -12.32
N TRP A 409 -18.49 18.06 -13.46
CA TRP A 409 -18.47 18.81 -14.72
C TRP A 409 -17.07 19.21 -15.22
N PRO A 410 -16.14 18.25 -15.40
CA PRO A 410 -14.78 18.55 -15.81
C PRO A 410 -14.76 19.15 -17.23
N ASN A 411 -14.04 20.25 -17.40
CA ASN A 411 -13.74 20.86 -18.69
C ASN A 411 -12.22 21.02 -18.81
N PRO A 412 -11.50 19.92 -19.12
CA PRO A 412 -10.05 19.92 -19.15
C PRO A 412 -9.53 20.55 -20.44
N GLY A 413 -8.52 21.40 -20.31
CA GLY A 413 -7.72 21.84 -21.44
C GLY A 413 -6.56 20.89 -21.71
N ARG A 414 -5.81 21.16 -22.78
CA ARG A 414 -4.70 20.32 -23.23
C ARG A 414 -3.67 21.13 -24.01
N ILE A 415 -2.41 20.77 -23.85
CA ILE A 415 -1.31 21.18 -24.73
C ILE A 415 -0.97 19.99 -25.62
N TYR A 416 -1.12 20.16 -26.93
CA TYR A 416 -0.72 19.12 -27.89
C TYR A 416 0.78 19.24 -28.20
N PRO A 417 1.44 18.12 -28.54
CA PRO A 417 2.87 18.13 -28.92
C PRO A 417 3.21 19.07 -30.08
N ASN A 418 2.26 19.37 -30.96
CA ASN A 418 2.42 20.32 -32.07
C ASN A 418 2.30 21.80 -31.67
N GLY A 419 2.15 22.10 -30.37
CA GLY A 419 2.01 23.46 -29.83
C GLY A 419 0.58 23.99 -29.78
N THR A 420 -0.42 23.22 -30.24
CA THR A 420 -1.83 23.63 -30.15
C THR A 420 -2.28 23.67 -28.70
N LEU A 421 -2.90 24.78 -28.31
CA LEU A 421 -3.46 24.98 -26.98
C LEU A 421 -4.99 24.88 -27.03
N VAL A 422 -5.55 23.92 -26.31
CA VAL A 422 -6.99 23.82 -26.06
C VAL A 422 -7.24 24.29 -24.63
N PHE A 423 -7.99 25.38 -24.49
CA PHE A 423 -8.27 26.01 -23.20
C PHE A 423 -9.49 25.36 -22.54
N GLY A 424 -9.29 24.85 -21.33
CA GLY A 424 -10.36 24.43 -20.42
C GLY A 424 -10.54 25.41 -19.25
N SER A 425 -11.25 24.97 -18.22
CA SER A 425 -11.39 25.69 -16.94
C SER A 425 -10.88 24.88 -15.75
N ASN A 426 -10.94 23.56 -15.84
CA ASN A 426 -10.57 22.64 -14.76
C ASN A 426 -9.78 21.51 -15.42
N TYR A 427 -8.49 21.67 -15.74
CA TYR A 427 -7.67 22.88 -15.65
C TYR A 427 -7.50 23.53 -17.03
N VAL A 428 -6.92 24.74 -17.10
CA VAL A 428 -6.74 25.48 -18.36
C VAL A 428 -6.00 24.67 -19.43
N PHE A 429 -5.04 23.83 -19.03
CA PHE A 429 -4.16 23.07 -19.93
C PHE A 429 -3.88 21.63 -19.45
N ASN A 430 -4.64 21.15 -18.48
CA ASN A 430 -4.48 19.81 -17.92
C ASN A 430 -5.82 19.28 -17.40
N SER A 431 -5.87 18.02 -16.98
CA SER A 431 -7.08 17.35 -16.52
C SER A 431 -7.04 17.06 -15.01
N PRO A 432 -8.10 17.36 -14.25
CA PRO A 432 -8.26 16.89 -12.88
C PRO A 432 -8.67 15.42 -12.86
N LEU A 433 -9.19 14.87 -13.97
CA LEU A 433 -9.48 13.44 -14.08
C LEU A 433 -8.19 12.64 -14.11
N PRO A 434 -8.17 11.41 -13.57
CA PRO A 434 -6.97 10.59 -13.66
C PRO A 434 -6.68 10.19 -15.11
N MET A 435 -5.41 9.96 -15.40
CA MET A 435 -4.95 9.31 -16.64
C MET A 435 -5.36 7.84 -16.64
N TYR A 436 -5.15 7.15 -15.51
CA TYR A 436 -5.68 5.82 -15.25
C TYR A 436 -6.39 5.82 -13.89
N GLU A 437 -7.65 5.45 -13.88
CA GLU A 437 -8.48 5.45 -12.69
C GLU A 437 -8.18 4.29 -11.74
N PHE A 438 -8.72 4.38 -10.52
CA PHE A 438 -8.70 3.26 -9.59
C PHE A 438 -9.40 2.04 -10.21
N GLY A 439 -8.81 0.87 -10.04
CA GLY A 439 -9.33 -0.38 -10.58
C GLY A 439 -9.11 -0.56 -12.09
N TYR A 440 -8.40 0.34 -12.78
CA TYR A 440 -8.07 0.18 -14.20
C TYR A 440 -7.02 -0.92 -14.44
N GLY A 441 -7.13 -1.65 -15.54
CA GLY A 441 -6.13 -2.62 -15.98
C GLY A 441 -6.65 -3.47 -17.14
N LEU A 442 -5.87 -3.51 -18.22
CA LEU A 442 -6.19 -4.25 -19.43
C LEU A 442 -5.83 -5.75 -19.29
N SER A 443 -6.30 -6.53 -20.25
CA SER A 443 -6.01 -7.95 -20.41
C SER A 443 -5.71 -8.23 -21.89
N TYR A 444 -5.06 -9.35 -22.19
CA TYR A 444 -5.02 -9.88 -23.56
C TYR A 444 -6.37 -10.46 -24.02
N SER A 445 -7.34 -10.55 -23.11
CA SER A 445 -8.72 -10.95 -23.41
C SER A 445 -9.72 -9.81 -23.29
N GLU A 446 -10.86 -9.98 -23.94
CA GLU A 446 -11.99 -9.06 -23.87
C GLU A 446 -13.10 -9.66 -23.01
N PHE A 447 -13.56 -8.92 -22.00
CA PHE A 447 -14.64 -9.35 -21.11
C PHE A 447 -15.92 -8.54 -21.33
N VAL A 448 -17.03 -9.23 -21.51
CA VAL A 448 -18.37 -8.64 -21.72
C VAL A 448 -19.29 -9.03 -20.58
N TYR A 449 -20.01 -8.04 -20.05
CA TYR A 449 -20.87 -8.20 -18.88
C TYR A 449 -22.33 -8.17 -19.32
N SER A 450 -23.16 -9.02 -18.72
CA SER A 450 -24.60 -9.06 -19.02
C SER A 450 -25.41 -9.64 -17.86
N GLY A 451 -26.73 -9.47 -17.89
CA GLY A 451 -27.64 -10.11 -16.93
C GLY A 451 -27.39 -9.71 -15.47
N LEU A 452 -27.26 -8.41 -15.20
CA LEU A 452 -27.12 -7.91 -13.82
C LEU A 452 -28.40 -8.15 -13.03
N GLU A 453 -28.26 -8.87 -11.92
CA GLU A 453 -29.32 -9.23 -10.98
C GLU A 453 -28.92 -8.87 -9.55
N VAL A 454 -29.91 -8.67 -8.69
CA VAL A 454 -29.73 -8.50 -7.24
C VAL A 454 -30.77 -9.32 -6.49
N SER A 455 -30.38 -9.90 -5.36
CA SER A 455 -31.26 -10.79 -4.57
C SER A 455 -32.55 -10.11 -4.10
N THR A 456 -32.49 -8.81 -3.78
CA THR A 456 -33.65 -7.98 -3.43
C THR A 456 -33.47 -6.55 -3.94
N LYS A 457 -34.59 -5.89 -4.26
CA LYS A 457 -34.62 -4.45 -4.63
C LYS A 457 -34.92 -3.54 -3.45
N THR A 458 -35.32 -4.10 -2.32
CA THR A 458 -35.73 -3.35 -1.13
C THR A 458 -35.11 -3.95 0.14
N PRO A 459 -33.78 -3.94 0.28
CA PRO A 459 -33.13 -4.51 1.45
C PRO A 459 -33.36 -3.65 2.71
N SER A 460 -33.28 -4.27 3.89
CA SER A 460 -33.11 -3.52 5.14
C SER A 460 -31.64 -3.14 5.37
N ALA A 461 -31.40 -2.18 6.27
CA ALA A 461 -30.06 -1.68 6.58
C ALA A 461 -29.09 -2.73 7.19
N ASP A 462 -29.61 -3.84 7.70
CA ASP A 462 -28.88 -4.95 8.32
C ASP A 462 -28.82 -6.21 7.45
N GLU A 463 -29.29 -6.13 6.20
CA GLU A 463 -29.32 -7.25 5.27
C GLU A 463 -28.03 -7.33 4.43
N THR A 464 -27.67 -8.55 4.03
CA THR A 464 -26.67 -8.79 2.97
C THR A 464 -27.38 -9.10 1.67
N ILE A 465 -27.07 -8.36 0.60
CA ILE A 465 -27.59 -8.65 -0.74
C ILE A 465 -26.54 -9.34 -1.61
N THR A 466 -26.98 -10.16 -2.55
CA THR A 466 -26.12 -10.75 -3.58
C THR A 466 -26.28 -9.98 -4.87
N VAL A 467 -25.19 -9.46 -5.42
CA VAL A 467 -25.11 -8.91 -6.77
C VAL A 467 -24.57 -10.01 -7.69
N SER A 468 -25.30 -10.32 -8.75
CA SER A 468 -24.93 -11.36 -9.71
C SER A 468 -24.84 -10.79 -11.12
N VAL A 469 -23.80 -11.15 -11.87
CA VAL A 469 -23.60 -10.73 -13.27
C VAL A 469 -22.94 -11.86 -14.07
N ASN A 470 -23.32 -12.02 -15.34
CA ASN A 470 -22.62 -12.93 -16.25
C ASN A 470 -21.45 -12.20 -16.89
N VAL A 471 -20.27 -12.81 -16.84
CA VAL A 471 -19.05 -12.31 -17.50
C VAL A 471 -18.61 -13.34 -18.54
N GLU A 472 -18.62 -12.93 -19.80
CA GLU A 472 -18.16 -13.71 -20.95
C GLU A 472 -16.76 -13.27 -21.33
N ASN A 473 -15.85 -14.24 -21.51
CA ASN A 473 -14.56 -13.99 -22.14
C ASN A 473 -14.69 -14.17 -23.66
N LYS A 474 -14.72 -13.06 -24.40
CA LYS A 474 -14.79 -13.04 -25.87
C LYS A 474 -13.43 -13.03 -26.57
N GLY A 475 -12.35 -12.98 -25.81
CA GLY A 475 -11.01 -13.00 -26.37
C GLY A 475 -10.57 -14.41 -26.78
N LYS A 476 -9.32 -14.49 -27.25
CA LYS A 476 -8.69 -15.73 -27.73
C LYS A 476 -7.86 -16.44 -26.66
N HIS A 477 -7.70 -15.82 -25.51
CA HIS A 477 -6.85 -16.30 -24.43
C HIS A 477 -7.71 -16.54 -23.18
N ASP A 478 -7.36 -17.56 -22.41
CA ASP A 478 -7.86 -17.65 -21.04
C ASP A 478 -7.42 -16.40 -20.28
N GLY A 479 -8.26 -15.90 -19.38
CA GLY A 479 -7.98 -14.64 -18.71
C GLY A 479 -8.69 -14.53 -17.36
N LYS A 480 -8.04 -13.81 -16.45
CA LYS A 480 -8.62 -13.47 -15.16
C LYS A 480 -9.17 -12.04 -15.21
N GLU A 481 -10.42 -11.85 -14.83
CA GLU A 481 -11.06 -10.53 -14.71
C GLU A 481 -11.42 -10.24 -13.25
N VAL A 482 -11.27 -8.98 -12.83
CA VAL A 482 -11.71 -8.50 -11.52
C VAL A 482 -13.01 -7.74 -11.67
N VAL A 483 -14.14 -8.42 -11.41
CA VAL A 483 -15.46 -7.77 -11.33
C VAL A 483 -15.50 -6.88 -10.11
N GLN A 484 -15.75 -5.59 -10.31
CA GLN A 484 -15.79 -4.58 -9.24
C GLN A 484 -17.22 -4.05 -9.07
N VAL A 485 -17.67 -3.94 -7.82
CA VAL A 485 -19.00 -3.42 -7.47
C VAL A 485 -18.87 -2.18 -6.60
N TYR A 486 -19.40 -1.08 -7.11
CA TYR A 486 -19.41 0.22 -6.48
C TYR A 486 -20.82 0.60 -6.06
N ILE A 487 -20.95 1.23 -4.90
CA ILE A 487 -22.20 1.77 -4.38
C ILE A 487 -22.16 3.29 -4.44
N LYS A 488 -23.25 3.87 -4.91
CA LYS A 488 -23.53 5.30 -4.88
C LYS A 488 -24.81 5.57 -4.12
N ASP A 489 -24.70 6.28 -3.01
CA ASP A 489 -25.85 6.89 -2.34
C ASP A 489 -26.32 8.09 -3.18
N LEU A 490 -27.58 8.06 -3.65
CA LEU A 490 -28.10 9.09 -4.55
C LEU A 490 -28.50 10.37 -3.82
N VAL A 491 -28.98 10.26 -2.58
CA VAL A 491 -29.49 11.38 -1.78
C VAL A 491 -29.16 11.14 -0.32
N ALA A 492 -28.23 11.93 0.20
CA ALA A 492 -27.74 11.83 1.57
C ALA A 492 -27.96 13.15 2.35
N SER A 493 -28.01 13.05 3.68
CA SER A 493 -28.12 14.23 4.57
C SER A 493 -26.87 15.10 4.63
N VAL A 494 -25.73 14.58 4.17
CA VAL A 494 -24.44 15.27 4.06
C VAL A 494 -23.76 14.93 2.73
N ASP A 495 -22.76 15.70 2.32
CA ASP A 495 -21.96 15.33 1.14
C ASP A 495 -21.19 14.02 1.42
N VAL A 496 -21.31 13.07 0.51
CA VAL A 496 -20.72 11.72 0.59
C VAL A 496 -19.86 11.47 -0.65
N PRO A 497 -18.99 10.45 -0.61
CA PRO A 497 -18.26 10.04 -1.81
C PRO A 497 -19.17 9.71 -2.98
N ASN A 498 -18.77 10.12 -4.17
CA ASN A 498 -19.53 9.97 -5.41
C ASN A 498 -19.83 8.50 -5.75
N ILE A 499 -18.92 7.60 -5.39
CA ILE A 499 -19.00 6.14 -5.43
C ILE A 499 -18.05 5.56 -4.37
N LYS A 500 -18.29 4.32 -3.91
CA LYS A 500 -17.35 3.53 -3.10
C LYS A 500 -17.32 2.08 -3.54
N LEU A 501 -16.12 1.50 -3.68
CA LEU A 501 -15.98 0.05 -3.87
C LEU A 501 -16.51 -0.67 -2.62
N LYS A 502 -17.43 -1.62 -2.80
CA LYS A 502 -18.03 -2.43 -1.73
C LYS A 502 -17.83 -3.92 -1.88
N GLY A 503 -17.44 -4.39 -3.05
CA GLY A 503 -17.07 -5.77 -3.26
C GLY A 503 -16.37 -5.95 -4.59
N PHE A 504 -15.55 -6.99 -4.68
CA PHE A 504 -14.94 -7.40 -5.94
C PHE A 504 -14.72 -8.91 -5.94
N LYS A 505 -14.57 -9.50 -7.12
CA LYS A 505 -14.23 -10.91 -7.28
C LYS A 505 -13.35 -11.10 -8.50
N LYS A 506 -12.18 -11.70 -8.31
CA LYS A 506 -11.30 -12.12 -9.39
C LYS A 506 -11.72 -13.52 -9.85
N VAL A 507 -12.01 -13.67 -11.13
CA VAL A 507 -12.50 -14.93 -11.71
C VAL A 507 -11.65 -15.29 -12.93
N ASN A 508 -11.28 -16.56 -13.05
CA ASN A 508 -10.59 -17.08 -14.22
C ASN A 508 -11.61 -17.64 -15.22
N ILE A 509 -11.69 -17.06 -16.41
CA ILE A 509 -12.68 -17.39 -17.44
C ILE A 509 -11.92 -17.84 -18.69
N LYS A 510 -12.16 -19.07 -19.13
CA LYS A 510 -11.54 -19.58 -20.36
C LYS A 510 -12.06 -18.85 -21.59
N ALA A 511 -11.26 -18.82 -22.66
CA ALA A 511 -11.67 -18.22 -23.92
C ALA A 511 -13.01 -18.81 -24.42
N GLY A 512 -13.99 -17.95 -24.73
CA GLY A 512 -15.32 -18.31 -25.18
C GLY A 512 -16.28 -18.81 -24.09
N GLU A 513 -15.86 -18.90 -22.83
CA GLU A 513 -16.73 -19.28 -21.71
C GLU A 513 -17.39 -18.06 -21.05
N THR A 514 -18.56 -18.31 -20.46
CA THR A 514 -19.28 -17.36 -19.61
C THR A 514 -19.37 -17.90 -18.19
N GLN A 515 -19.06 -17.05 -17.21
CA GLN A 515 -19.22 -17.37 -15.80
C GLN A 515 -20.20 -16.42 -15.13
N LYS A 516 -21.09 -16.97 -14.29
CA LYS A 516 -21.92 -16.19 -13.39
C LYS A 516 -21.09 -15.81 -12.16
N VAL A 517 -20.87 -14.51 -11.98
CA VAL A 517 -20.11 -13.94 -10.87
C VAL A 517 -21.08 -13.39 -9.84
N GLU A 518 -20.95 -13.87 -8.60
CA GLU A 518 -21.79 -13.48 -7.47
C GLU A 518 -20.93 -12.89 -6.36
N ILE A 519 -21.35 -11.72 -5.86
CA ILE A 519 -20.66 -10.92 -4.85
C ILE A 519 -21.68 -10.53 -3.78
N GLU A 520 -21.42 -10.90 -2.54
CA GLU A 520 -22.22 -10.52 -1.38
C GLU A 520 -21.81 -9.13 -0.88
N LEU A 521 -22.79 -8.27 -0.61
CA LEU A 521 -22.60 -6.91 -0.12
C LEU A 521 -23.44 -6.71 1.15
N ASP A 522 -22.76 -6.36 2.24
CA ASP A 522 -23.40 -5.96 3.50
C ASP A 522 -23.94 -4.52 3.37
N VAL A 523 -25.27 -4.36 3.42
CA VAL A 523 -25.93 -3.04 3.34
C VAL A 523 -25.58 -2.17 4.55
N GLY A 524 -25.26 -2.79 5.69
CA GLY A 524 -24.78 -2.12 6.88
C GLY A 524 -23.50 -1.33 6.65
N GLU A 525 -22.72 -1.63 5.60
CA GLU A 525 -21.53 -0.88 5.25
C GLU A 525 -21.79 0.33 4.32
N TRP A 526 -22.99 0.51 3.80
CA TRP A 526 -23.29 1.54 2.78
C TRP A 526 -23.53 2.93 3.38
N GLY A 527 -23.60 3.00 4.71
CA GLY A 527 -23.96 4.19 5.46
C GLY A 527 -22.91 5.30 5.46
N LEU A 528 -23.28 6.36 6.17
CA LEU A 528 -22.50 7.58 6.34
C LEU A 528 -22.43 7.98 7.81
N TRP A 529 -21.52 8.89 8.12
CA TRP A 529 -21.50 9.59 9.41
C TRP A 529 -22.32 10.86 9.27
N ASN A 530 -23.47 10.92 9.94
CA ASN A 530 -24.40 12.04 9.85
C ASN A 530 -23.86 13.28 10.60
N PRO A 531 -24.55 14.44 10.59
CA PRO A 531 -24.08 15.65 11.29
C PRO A 531 -23.90 15.51 12.82
N LYS A 532 -24.46 14.45 13.42
CA LYS A 532 -24.28 14.10 14.85
C LYS A 532 -23.12 13.13 15.09
N MET A 533 -22.38 12.75 14.05
CA MET A 533 -21.34 11.72 14.08
C MET A 533 -21.89 10.36 14.53
N GLU A 534 -23.11 10.03 14.10
CA GLU A 534 -23.68 8.69 14.21
C GLU A 534 -23.55 8.00 12.85
N TYR A 535 -23.09 6.75 12.86
CA TYR A 535 -23.06 5.94 11.66
C TYR A 535 -24.47 5.41 11.37
N VAL A 536 -25.02 5.78 10.20
CA VAL A 536 -26.38 5.46 9.79
C VAL A 536 -26.42 5.04 8.33
N VAL A 537 -27.27 4.06 8.01
CA VAL A 537 -27.71 3.80 6.64
C VAL A 537 -29.04 4.53 6.50
N GLU A 538 -29.07 5.61 5.72
CA GLU A 538 -30.29 6.38 5.51
C GLU A 538 -31.23 5.65 4.54
N PRO A 539 -32.54 5.55 4.83
CA PRO A 539 -33.50 5.02 3.87
C PRO A 539 -33.49 5.86 2.59
N GLY A 540 -33.44 5.19 1.44
CA GLY A 540 -33.25 5.90 0.17
C GLY A 540 -32.76 5.01 -0.97
N GLU A 541 -32.52 5.64 -2.11
CA GLU A 541 -32.06 4.95 -3.31
C GLU A 541 -30.53 4.84 -3.34
N PHE A 542 -30.04 3.61 -3.48
CA PHE A 542 -28.63 3.30 -3.70
C PHE A 542 -28.46 2.73 -5.10
N ARG A 543 -27.53 3.29 -5.87
CA ARG A 543 -27.15 2.78 -7.19
C ARG A 543 -25.96 1.83 -7.05
N ILE A 544 -26.16 0.62 -7.57
CA ILE A 544 -25.15 -0.42 -7.68
C ILE A 544 -24.57 -0.33 -9.09
N LEU A 545 -23.27 -0.10 -9.17
CA LEU A 545 -22.51 0.03 -10.41
C LEU A 545 -21.53 -1.15 -10.49
N VAL A 546 -21.61 -1.93 -11.57
CA VAL A 546 -20.74 -3.08 -11.80
C VAL A 546 -19.88 -2.81 -13.03
N GLY A 547 -18.58 -2.96 -12.89
CA GLY A 547 -17.62 -2.57 -13.93
C GLY A 547 -16.30 -3.30 -13.88
N SER A 548 -15.43 -2.92 -14.83
CA SER A 548 -14.04 -3.38 -14.93
C SER A 548 -13.05 -2.40 -14.28
N SER A 549 -13.51 -1.18 -13.95
CA SER A 549 -12.77 -0.16 -13.20
C SER A 549 -13.76 0.83 -12.54
N SER A 550 -13.23 1.85 -11.84
CA SER A 550 -14.04 2.94 -11.27
C SER A 550 -14.60 3.94 -12.29
N ALA A 551 -14.22 3.85 -13.57
CA ALA A 551 -14.74 4.68 -14.66
C ALA A 551 -15.44 3.86 -15.76
N ASP A 552 -15.17 2.55 -15.85
CA ASP A 552 -15.73 1.65 -16.85
C ASP A 552 -16.84 0.75 -16.26
N PHE A 553 -18.00 1.36 -16.02
CA PHE A 553 -19.20 0.64 -15.58
C PHE A 553 -19.90 -0.03 -16.76
N ARG A 554 -20.09 -1.35 -16.67
CA ARG A 554 -20.69 -2.17 -17.72
C ARG A 554 -22.16 -2.49 -17.46
N ALA A 555 -22.59 -2.42 -16.21
CA ALA A 555 -23.98 -2.60 -15.82
C ALA A 555 -24.30 -1.79 -14.55
N ASN A 556 -25.57 -1.45 -14.36
CA ASN A 556 -26.03 -0.84 -13.12
C ASN A 556 -27.48 -1.19 -12.80
N THR A 557 -27.83 -1.06 -11.53
CA THR A 557 -29.21 -1.12 -11.04
C THR A 557 -29.37 -0.21 -9.83
N THR A 558 -30.60 0.12 -9.47
CA THR A 558 -30.93 0.81 -8.22
C THR A 558 -31.67 -0.13 -7.28
N VAL A 559 -31.42 0.00 -5.97
CA VAL A 559 -32.18 -0.60 -4.88
C VAL A 559 -32.63 0.49 -3.92
N THR A 560 -33.68 0.26 -3.14
CA THR A 560 -34.21 1.22 -2.17
C THR A 560 -34.10 0.63 -0.77
N VAL A 561 -33.21 1.16 0.06
CA VAL A 561 -33.12 0.73 1.47
C VAL A 561 -34.34 1.27 2.23
N ALA A 562 -35.04 0.37 2.93
CA ALA A 562 -36.30 0.65 3.62
C ALA A 562 -36.12 1.25 5.02
#